data_AF-A0A1B9M6D3-F1
#
_entry.id   AF-A0A1B9M6D3-F1
#
_cell.length_a   1.000
_cell.length_b   1.000
_cell.length_c   1.000
_cell.angle_alpha   90.00
_cell.angle_beta   90.00
_cell.angle_gamma   90.00
#
_symmetry.space_group_name_H-M   'P 1'
#
loop_
_entity.id
_entity.type
_entity.pdbx_description
1 polymer ?
#
loop_
_entity_poly.entity_id
_entity_poly.type
_entity_poly.pdbx_seq_one_letter_code
_entity_poly.pdbx_strand_id
1 'polypeptide(L)'
;MNDNHFKARANRAVDEQDTLWVYIEKALDDKNNTISPGWLSTESEGVKKVSCWDWFDFKQVKENASLKDIYLSAKKTLSRNKDNASLEQYTPTIKETLTILDKQYSANSPKYAMITTDSFKGLIAKPVLATALSRMLIHYESEWYGKLDSEGKLPKWEALNSEMTENANNVLNYLTKGNEAKLDAYINKVETSKQQSEKKALKP
;
A
#
# COMPACT_ATOMS: atom_id res chain seq x y z
N MET A 1 -32.06 -26.54 -31.54
CA MET A 1 -30.66 -27.03 -31.51
C MET A 1 -30.18 -26.86 -30.08
N ASN A 2 -29.76 -27.94 -29.45
CA ASN A 2 -29.25 -27.93 -28.08
C ASN A 2 -27.72 -28.04 -28.21
N ASP A 3 -27.03 -26.91 -28.19
CA ASP A 3 -25.57 -26.89 -28.27
C ASP A 3 -25.02 -27.37 -26.92
N ASN A 4 -24.61 -28.64 -26.89
CA ASN A 4 -24.11 -29.34 -25.70
C ASN A 4 -22.81 -28.72 -25.13
N HIS A 5 -22.26 -27.68 -25.77
CA HIS A 5 -21.04 -26.97 -25.36
C HIS A 5 -21.32 -25.60 -24.72
N PHE A 6 -22.52 -25.05 -24.85
CA PHE A 6 -22.85 -23.75 -24.26
C PHE A 6 -23.04 -23.84 -22.75
N LYS A 7 -22.16 -23.18 -21.99
CA LYS A 7 -22.28 -23.06 -20.52
C LYS A 7 -22.52 -21.60 -20.15
N ALA A 8 -23.77 -21.27 -19.81
CA ALA A 8 -24.12 -19.95 -19.28
C ALA A 8 -24.31 -19.96 -17.76
N ARG A 9 -23.81 -18.91 -17.11
CA ARG A 9 -24.18 -18.46 -15.77
C ARG A 9 -24.76 -17.05 -15.90
N ALA A 10 -25.39 -16.53 -14.85
CA ALA A 10 -25.81 -15.12 -14.84
C ALA A 10 -24.62 -14.22 -15.25
N ASN A 11 -24.80 -13.44 -16.32
CA ASN A 11 -23.85 -12.49 -16.91
C ASN A 11 -22.52 -13.05 -17.46
N ARG A 12 -22.40 -14.38 -17.65
CA ARG A 12 -21.23 -15.02 -18.27
C ARG A 12 -21.62 -16.20 -19.15
N ALA A 13 -21.03 -16.30 -20.34
CA ALA A 13 -21.22 -17.43 -21.25
C ALA A 13 -19.88 -17.85 -21.88
N VAL A 14 -19.77 -19.12 -22.23
CA VAL A 14 -18.66 -19.65 -23.04
C VAL A 14 -19.27 -20.22 -24.31
N ASP A 15 -18.75 -19.80 -25.47
CA ASP A 15 -19.19 -20.31 -26.77
C ASP A 15 -18.49 -21.62 -27.17
N GLU A 16 -18.79 -22.12 -28.36
CA GLU A 16 -18.26 -23.39 -28.86
C GLU A 16 -16.75 -23.36 -29.15
N GLN A 17 -16.16 -22.16 -29.22
CA GLN A 17 -14.73 -21.95 -29.43
C GLN A 17 -13.98 -21.70 -28.11
N ASP A 18 -14.62 -22.00 -26.96
CA ASP A 18 -14.12 -21.72 -25.61
C ASP A 18 -13.88 -20.22 -25.33
N THR A 19 -14.49 -19.33 -26.11
CA THR A 19 -14.38 -17.87 -25.89
C THR A 19 -15.28 -17.45 -24.75
N LEU A 20 -14.72 -16.72 -23.78
CA LEU A 20 -15.49 -16.15 -22.69
C LEU A 20 -16.20 -14.86 -23.13
N TRP A 21 -17.52 -14.83 -22.94
CA TRP A 21 -18.40 -13.69 -23.10
C TRP A 21 -18.92 -13.21 -21.75
N VAL A 22 -18.95 -11.89 -21.54
CA VAL A 22 -19.44 -11.25 -20.32
C VAL A 22 -20.55 -10.28 -20.69
N TYR A 23 -21.69 -10.37 -20.00
CA TYR A 23 -22.79 -9.41 -20.19
C TYR A 23 -22.53 -8.16 -19.35
N ILE A 24 -22.48 -7.02 -20.00
CA ILE A 24 -22.24 -5.72 -19.39
C ILE A 24 -23.58 -5.01 -19.30
N GLU A 25 -24.12 -4.87 -18.09
CA GLU A 25 -25.41 -4.21 -17.86
C GLU A 25 -25.31 -2.68 -17.98
N LYS A 26 -24.18 -2.10 -17.55
CA LYS A 26 -23.92 -0.66 -17.60
C LYS A 26 -22.43 -0.44 -17.84
N ALA A 27 -22.09 0.19 -18.96
CA ALA A 27 -20.76 0.73 -19.21
C ALA A 27 -20.86 2.22 -19.52
N LEU A 28 -19.75 2.92 -19.33
CA LEU A 28 -19.61 4.33 -19.68
C LEU A 28 -18.54 4.45 -20.78
N ASP A 29 -18.76 5.32 -21.75
CA ASP A 29 -17.73 5.70 -22.71
C ASP A 29 -16.69 6.66 -22.09
N ASP A 30 -15.69 7.06 -22.89
CA ASP A 30 -14.65 8.01 -22.50
C ASP A 30 -15.18 9.42 -22.15
N LYS A 31 -16.43 9.71 -22.51
CA LYS A 31 -17.16 10.95 -22.22
C LYS A 31 -18.22 10.76 -21.13
N ASN A 32 -18.19 9.63 -20.44
CA ASN A 32 -19.08 9.30 -19.33
C ASN A 32 -20.56 9.10 -19.75
N ASN A 33 -20.84 8.82 -21.02
CA ASN A 33 -22.18 8.47 -21.51
C ASN A 33 -22.45 6.98 -21.31
N THR A 34 -23.69 6.63 -21.00
CA THR A 34 -24.09 5.22 -20.84
C THR A 34 -24.09 4.49 -22.18
N ILE A 35 -23.29 3.44 -22.27
CA ILE A 35 -23.29 2.49 -23.37
C ILE A 35 -24.41 1.48 -23.13
N SER A 36 -25.12 1.09 -24.20
CA SER A 36 -26.20 0.10 -24.13
C SER A 36 -25.71 -1.24 -23.54
N PRO A 37 -26.55 -1.94 -22.76
CA PRO A 37 -26.22 -3.26 -22.26
C PRO A 37 -25.94 -4.25 -23.40
N GLY A 38 -25.01 -5.18 -23.20
CA GLY A 38 -24.67 -6.15 -24.23
C GLY A 38 -23.63 -7.18 -23.81
N TRP A 39 -23.48 -8.21 -24.66
CA TRP A 39 -22.45 -9.23 -24.50
C TRP A 39 -21.13 -8.75 -25.12
N LEU A 40 -20.04 -8.82 -24.34
CA LEU A 40 -18.70 -8.48 -24.77
C LEU A 40 -17.82 -9.74 -24.73
N SER A 41 -17.15 -10.04 -25.84
CA SER A 41 -16.13 -11.10 -25.88
C SER A 41 -14.84 -10.60 -25.24
N THR A 42 -14.19 -11.46 -24.46
CA THR A 42 -12.89 -11.14 -23.85
C THR A 42 -11.72 -11.16 -24.83
N GLU A 43 -11.96 -11.56 -26.09
CA GLU A 43 -10.99 -11.58 -27.19
C GLU A 43 -11.27 -10.49 -28.25
N SER A 44 -12.28 -9.63 -28.04
CA SER A 44 -12.58 -8.52 -28.94
C SER A 44 -11.45 -7.48 -28.98
N GLU A 45 -11.28 -6.84 -30.13
CA GLU A 45 -10.35 -5.73 -30.30
C GLU A 45 -10.62 -4.62 -29.27
N GLY A 46 -9.56 -4.12 -28.62
CA GLY A 46 -9.66 -3.11 -27.56
C GLY A 46 -10.00 -3.66 -26.16
N VAL A 47 -10.36 -4.94 -26.02
CA VAL A 47 -10.57 -5.57 -24.72
C VAL A 47 -9.23 -6.01 -24.13
N LYS A 48 -8.76 -5.29 -23.10
CA LYS A 48 -7.56 -5.64 -22.36
C LYS A 48 -7.92 -6.33 -21.05
N LYS A 49 -7.47 -7.58 -20.89
CA LYS A 49 -7.44 -8.24 -19.57
C LYS A 49 -6.36 -7.55 -18.74
N VAL A 50 -6.78 -6.76 -17.76
CA VAL A 50 -5.89 -6.14 -16.78
C VAL A 50 -5.99 -6.88 -15.46
N SER A 51 -4.86 -7.04 -14.79
CA SER A 51 -4.85 -7.46 -13.39
C SER A 51 -5.67 -6.47 -12.56
N CYS A 52 -6.27 -6.91 -11.45
CA CYS A 52 -6.86 -5.97 -10.49
C CYS A 52 -5.83 -4.97 -9.96
N TRP A 53 -4.53 -5.31 -10.03
CA TRP A 53 -3.39 -4.47 -9.70
C TRP A 53 -2.99 -3.49 -10.82
N ASP A 54 -3.48 -3.69 -12.05
CA ASP A 54 -3.25 -2.83 -13.22
C ASP A 54 -4.49 -2.00 -13.60
N TRP A 55 -5.46 -1.94 -12.69
CA TRP A 55 -6.67 -1.15 -12.90
C TRP A 55 -6.28 0.34 -12.97
N PHE A 56 -6.81 1.05 -13.97
CA PHE A 56 -6.50 2.46 -14.27
C PHE A 56 -6.63 3.43 -13.07
N ASP A 57 -7.41 3.07 -12.07
CA ASP A 57 -7.68 3.84 -10.87
C ASP A 57 -6.66 3.63 -9.73
N PHE A 58 -5.73 2.68 -9.88
CA PHE A 58 -4.70 2.39 -8.89
C PHE A 58 -3.42 3.14 -9.22
N LYS A 59 -2.93 3.90 -8.24
CA LYS A 59 -1.69 4.64 -8.38
C LYS A 59 -0.52 3.70 -8.11
N GLN A 60 0.22 3.33 -9.14
CA GLN A 60 1.46 2.56 -8.98
C GLN A 60 2.63 3.49 -8.63
N VAL A 61 3.35 3.17 -7.56
CA VAL A 61 4.54 3.88 -7.09
C VAL A 61 5.70 2.89 -7.08
N LYS A 62 6.72 3.16 -7.90
CA LYS A 62 7.95 2.38 -7.89
C LYS A 62 8.86 2.82 -6.75
N GLU A 63 9.16 1.92 -5.84
CA GLU A 63 9.99 2.18 -4.67
C GLU A 63 11.28 1.37 -4.73
N ASN A 64 12.39 2.07 -4.94
CA ASN A 64 13.71 1.47 -5.07
C ASN A 64 14.57 1.65 -3.81
N ALA A 65 14.14 2.48 -2.85
CA ALA A 65 14.91 2.77 -1.64
C ALA A 65 15.05 1.53 -0.74
N SER A 66 16.09 1.51 0.11
CA SER A 66 16.20 0.48 1.13
C SER A 66 15.09 0.66 2.19
N LEU A 67 14.75 -0.40 2.93
CA LEU A 67 13.78 -0.28 4.04
C LEU A 67 14.24 0.73 5.10
N LYS A 68 15.56 0.80 5.34
CA LYS A 68 16.17 1.81 6.20
C LYS A 68 15.92 3.22 5.69
N ASP A 69 16.09 3.46 4.40
CA ASP A 69 15.85 4.78 3.80
C ASP A 69 14.37 5.16 3.85
N ILE A 70 13.47 4.20 3.60
CA ILE A 70 12.02 4.41 3.74
C ILE A 70 11.67 4.78 5.19
N TYR A 71 12.22 4.06 6.17
CA TYR A 71 12.03 4.34 7.59
C TYR A 71 12.56 5.74 7.98
N LEU A 72 13.78 6.07 7.58
CA LEU A 72 14.37 7.39 7.84
C LEU A 72 13.57 8.51 7.18
N SER A 73 13.08 8.26 5.95
CA SER A 73 12.21 9.18 5.22
C SER A 73 10.87 9.38 5.94
N ALA A 74 10.24 8.32 6.42
CA ALA A 74 9.01 8.40 7.22
C ALA A 74 9.23 9.16 8.54
N LYS A 75 10.33 8.89 9.25
CA LYS A 75 10.69 9.61 10.49
C LYS A 75 10.92 11.10 10.23
N LYS A 76 11.55 11.44 9.10
CA LYS A 76 11.79 12.84 8.71
C LYS A 76 10.50 13.65 8.58
N THR A 77 9.39 13.00 8.21
CA THR A 77 8.09 13.68 8.08
C THR A 77 7.61 14.30 9.39
N LEU A 78 8.01 13.78 10.55
CA LEU A 78 7.62 14.31 11.86
C LEU A 78 8.14 15.74 12.12
N SER A 79 9.15 16.16 11.36
CA SER A 79 9.73 17.50 11.42
C SER A 79 9.25 18.41 10.29
N ARG A 80 8.33 17.94 9.44
CA ARG A 80 7.88 18.66 8.25
C ARG A 80 7.00 19.85 8.62
N ASN A 81 7.32 21.01 8.08
CA ASN A 81 6.65 22.28 8.31
C ASN A 81 6.84 23.22 7.09
N LYS A 82 6.49 24.49 7.24
CA LYS A 82 6.59 25.50 6.17
C LYS A 82 8.03 25.73 5.67
N ASP A 83 9.02 25.60 6.54
CA ASP A 83 10.42 25.93 6.27
C ASP A 83 11.15 24.77 5.56
N ASN A 84 10.58 23.56 5.59
CA ASN A 84 11.13 22.36 4.95
C ASN A 84 10.07 21.55 4.19
N ALA A 85 9.11 22.26 3.58
CA ALA A 85 7.94 21.71 2.91
C ALA A 85 8.22 20.79 1.71
N SER A 86 9.41 20.92 1.11
CA SER A 86 9.78 20.24 -0.13
C SER A 86 9.64 18.72 -0.01
N LEU A 87 9.04 18.14 -1.05
CA LEU A 87 8.83 16.69 -1.15
C LEU A 87 10.00 15.95 -1.81
N GLU A 88 10.99 16.65 -2.37
CA GLU A 88 12.08 16.05 -3.16
C GLU A 88 12.98 15.13 -2.34
N GLN A 89 13.11 15.42 -1.05
CA GLN A 89 13.96 14.68 -0.12
C GLN A 89 13.34 13.39 0.44
N TYR A 90 12.12 13.04 0.04
CA TYR A 90 11.42 11.85 0.51
C TYR A 90 11.44 10.75 -0.53
N THR A 91 11.41 9.49 -0.08
CA THR A 91 11.29 8.36 -1.00
C THR A 91 9.96 8.41 -1.74
N PRO A 92 9.86 7.84 -2.96
CA PRO A 92 8.64 7.88 -3.78
C PRO A 92 7.35 7.54 -3.02
N THR A 93 7.37 6.51 -2.18
CA THR A 93 6.21 6.08 -1.37
C THR A 93 5.79 7.14 -0.37
N ILE A 94 6.76 7.69 0.36
CA ILE A 94 6.52 8.70 1.40
C ILE A 94 6.05 10.00 0.75
N LYS A 95 6.64 10.37 -0.40
CA LYS A 95 6.25 11.53 -1.20
C LYS A 95 4.79 11.45 -1.67
N GLU A 96 4.35 10.33 -2.23
CA GLU A 96 2.97 10.18 -2.70
C GLU A 96 2.00 10.22 -1.50
N THR A 97 2.33 9.53 -0.41
CA THR A 97 1.53 9.57 0.83
C THR A 97 1.34 10.99 1.34
N LEU A 98 2.43 11.76 1.46
CA LEU A 98 2.38 13.16 1.88
C LEU A 98 1.57 14.03 0.90
N THR A 99 1.69 13.79 -0.40
CA THR A 99 0.93 14.50 -1.44
C THR A 99 -0.58 14.29 -1.27
N ILE A 100 -1.01 13.07 -0.95
CA ILE A 100 -2.42 12.76 -0.68
C ILE A 100 -2.86 13.43 0.62
N LEU A 101 -2.06 13.32 1.68
CA LEU A 101 -2.36 13.92 2.97
C LEU A 101 -2.45 15.44 2.88
N ASP A 102 -1.59 16.12 2.12
CA ASP A 102 -1.62 17.58 1.99
C ASP A 102 -2.93 18.09 1.36
N LYS A 103 -3.57 17.29 0.49
CA LYS A 103 -4.88 17.61 -0.12
C LYS A 103 -6.03 17.61 0.91
N GLN A 104 -5.80 17.14 2.13
CA GLN A 104 -6.80 17.23 3.20
C GLN A 104 -7.00 18.68 3.67
N TYR A 105 -6.00 19.54 3.51
CA TYR A 105 -6.06 20.93 3.95
C TYR A 105 -6.73 21.83 2.90
N SER A 106 -7.38 22.90 3.38
CA SER A 106 -7.94 23.93 2.50
C SER A 106 -6.82 24.72 1.80
N ALA A 107 -7.13 25.40 0.70
CA ALA A 107 -6.13 26.17 -0.06
C ALA A 107 -5.40 27.23 0.80
N ASN A 108 -6.04 27.73 1.85
CA ASN A 108 -5.55 28.79 2.73
C ASN A 108 -4.92 28.26 4.04
N SER A 109 -4.84 26.94 4.21
CA SER A 109 -4.24 26.31 5.39
C SER A 109 -2.81 25.82 5.10
N PRO A 110 -1.93 25.72 6.12
CA PRO A 110 -0.62 25.11 5.94
C PRO A 110 -0.76 23.67 5.42
N LYS A 111 -0.22 23.40 4.23
CA LYS A 111 -0.33 22.10 3.52
C LYS A 111 0.81 21.16 3.89
N TYR A 112 1.10 21.00 5.17
CA TYR A 112 2.30 20.29 5.61
C TYR A 112 1.93 19.13 6.53
N ALA A 113 1.25 18.13 5.96
CA ALA A 113 0.96 16.90 6.68
C ALA A 113 2.25 16.18 7.08
N MET A 114 2.17 15.43 8.17
CA MET A 114 3.20 14.51 8.65
C MET A 114 2.62 13.09 8.56
N ILE A 115 3.46 12.06 8.60
CA ILE A 115 2.95 10.69 8.74
C ILE A 115 2.80 10.39 10.23
N THR A 116 1.65 10.80 10.77
CA THR A 116 1.21 10.52 12.14
C THR A 116 -0.25 10.08 12.12
N THR A 117 -0.70 9.36 13.16
CA THR A 117 -2.09 8.89 13.28
C THR A 117 -3.10 10.03 13.10
N ASP A 118 -2.80 11.23 13.63
CA ASP A 118 -3.71 12.38 13.52
C ASP A 118 -3.84 12.92 12.09
N SER A 119 -2.78 12.86 11.29
CA SER A 119 -2.84 13.28 9.87
C SER A 119 -3.72 12.36 9.02
N PHE A 120 -3.95 11.11 9.42
CA PHE A 120 -4.89 10.21 8.73
C PHE A 120 -6.34 10.42 9.17
N LYS A 121 -6.60 10.95 10.37
CA LYS A 121 -7.98 11.22 10.83
C LYS A 121 -8.70 12.22 9.91
N GLY A 122 -7.98 13.19 9.34
CA GLY A 122 -8.57 14.15 8.40
C GLY A 122 -8.98 13.54 7.05
N LEU A 123 -8.53 12.32 6.72
CA LEU A 123 -9.01 11.57 5.56
C LEU A 123 -10.41 10.97 5.77
N ILE A 124 -10.83 10.74 7.02
CA ILE A 124 -12.14 10.14 7.35
C ILE A 124 -13.27 10.99 6.76
N ALA A 125 -13.12 12.31 6.80
CA ALA A 125 -14.09 13.25 6.23
C ALA A 125 -13.98 13.41 4.71
N LYS A 126 -13.04 12.73 4.04
CA LYS A 126 -12.74 12.87 2.60
C LYS A 126 -12.59 11.51 1.91
N PRO A 127 -13.70 10.83 1.58
CA PRO A 127 -13.68 9.47 1.02
C PRO A 127 -12.82 9.30 -0.23
N VAL A 128 -12.77 10.31 -1.10
CA VAL A 128 -11.95 10.30 -2.32
C VAL A 128 -10.46 10.19 -2.00
N LEU A 129 -9.98 10.90 -0.97
CA LEU A 129 -8.57 10.86 -0.57
C LEU A 129 -8.23 9.55 0.17
N ALA A 130 -9.14 9.06 1.01
CA ALA A 130 -8.99 7.75 1.65
C ALA A 130 -8.91 6.64 0.59
N THR A 131 -9.74 6.73 -0.46
CA THR A 131 -9.72 5.80 -1.60
C THR A 131 -8.43 5.93 -2.40
N ALA A 132 -7.94 7.14 -2.65
CA ALA A 132 -6.66 7.34 -3.34
C ALA A 132 -5.49 6.70 -2.58
N LEU A 133 -5.48 6.80 -1.24
CA LEU A 133 -4.48 6.16 -0.40
C LEU A 133 -4.61 4.63 -0.42
N SER A 134 -5.84 4.09 -0.31
CA SER A 134 -6.06 2.65 -0.30
C SER A 134 -5.78 1.97 -1.64
N ARG A 135 -5.87 2.72 -2.75
CA ARG A 135 -5.55 2.27 -4.12
C ARG A 135 -4.09 2.53 -4.52
N MET A 136 -3.24 3.00 -3.60
CA MET A 136 -1.82 3.15 -3.88
C MET A 136 -1.14 1.78 -3.84
N LEU A 137 -0.52 1.39 -4.95
CA LEU A 137 0.23 0.15 -5.08
C LEU A 137 1.71 0.45 -5.07
N ILE A 138 2.41 -0.06 -4.07
CA ILE A 138 3.85 0.16 -3.91
C ILE A 138 4.55 -1.02 -4.58
N HIS A 139 5.18 -0.75 -5.71
CA HIS A 139 6.10 -1.68 -6.36
C HIS A 139 7.43 -1.61 -5.61
N TYR A 140 7.43 -2.27 -4.45
CA TYR A 140 8.64 -2.64 -3.75
C TYR A 140 9.10 -3.99 -4.27
N GLU A 141 10.40 -4.25 -4.32
CA GLU A 141 10.95 -5.59 -4.56
C GLU A 141 10.69 -6.52 -3.35
N SER A 142 9.43 -6.58 -2.91
CA SER A 142 8.91 -7.53 -1.93
C SER A 142 8.72 -8.91 -2.58
N GLU A 143 8.33 -9.92 -1.79
CA GLU A 143 8.16 -11.33 -2.17
C GLU A 143 7.47 -11.60 -3.52
N TRP A 144 6.70 -10.63 -4.03
CA TRP A 144 5.97 -10.70 -5.30
C TRP A 144 6.77 -10.21 -6.53
N TYR A 145 7.79 -9.36 -6.32
CA TYR A 145 8.60 -8.73 -7.38
C TYR A 145 10.11 -8.79 -7.12
N GLY A 146 10.53 -9.38 -6.01
CA GLY A 146 11.92 -9.49 -5.61
C GLY A 146 12.65 -10.53 -6.46
N LYS A 147 13.85 -10.19 -6.91
CA LYS A 147 14.75 -11.15 -7.53
C LYS A 147 15.49 -11.91 -6.45
N LEU A 148 15.45 -13.24 -6.54
CA LEU A 148 16.28 -14.08 -5.69
C LEU A 148 17.75 -13.90 -6.08
N ASP A 149 18.63 -13.94 -5.08
CA ASP A 149 20.06 -14.07 -5.31
C ASP A 149 20.46 -15.49 -5.67
N SER A 150 21.77 -15.72 -5.83
CA SER A 150 22.36 -17.02 -6.13
C SER A 150 22.10 -18.09 -5.04
N GLU A 151 21.67 -17.69 -3.84
CA GLU A 151 21.33 -18.59 -2.73
C GLU A 151 19.81 -18.84 -2.61
N GLY A 152 19.01 -18.29 -3.54
CA GLY A 152 17.56 -18.41 -3.47
C GLY A 152 16.91 -17.54 -2.39
N LYS A 153 17.63 -16.52 -1.88
CA LYS A 153 17.12 -15.58 -0.86
C LYS A 153 16.72 -14.27 -1.51
N LEU A 154 15.91 -13.48 -0.81
CA LEU A 154 15.55 -12.11 -1.21
C LEU A 154 16.52 -11.13 -0.53
N PRO A 155 17.50 -10.53 -1.24
CA PRO A 155 18.57 -9.77 -0.60
C PRO A 155 18.08 -8.59 0.25
N LYS A 156 16.99 -7.95 -0.17
CA LYS A 156 16.38 -6.83 0.58
C LYS A 156 15.68 -7.26 1.86
N TRP A 157 15.21 -8.51 1.94
CA TRP A 157 14.68 -9.09 3.17
C TRP A 157 15.81 -9.55 4.08
N GLU A 158 16.87 -10.11 3.51
CA GLU A 158 18.09 -10.43 4.27
C GLU A 158 18.74 -9.19 4.86
N ALA A 159 18.65 -8.03 4.20
CA ALA A 159 19.10 -6.76 4.76
C ALA A 159 18.34 -6.36 6.05
N LEU A 160 17.14 -6.89 6.31
CA LEU A 160 16.46 -6.70 7.59
C LEU A 160 17.07 -7.54 8.70
N ASN A 161 17.75 -8.64 8.38
CA ASN A 161 18.38 -9.48 9.40
C ASN A 161 19.49 -8.72 10.15
N SER A 162 20.17 -7.76 9.51
CA SER A 162 21.09 -6.87 10.22
C SER A 162 20.39 -5.88 11.16
N GLU A 163 19.12 -5.56 10.90
CA GLU A 163 18.31 -4.69 11.75
C GLU A 163 17.66 -5.47 12.92
N MET A 164 17.68 -6.82 12.88
CA MET A 164 17.34 -7.72 14.00
C MET A 164 18.43 -7.71 15.08
N THR A 165 18.68 -6.53 15.63
CA THR A 165 19.57 -6.30 16.77
C THR A 165 19.10 -7.08 18.01
N GLU A 166 19.96 -7.22 19.01
CA GLU A 166 19.59 -7.83 20.29
C GLU A 166 18.34 -7.15 20.90
N ASN A 167 18.23 -5.83 20.75
CA ASN A 167 17.08 -5.07 21.24
C ASN A 167 15.80 -5.40 20.47
N ALA A 168 15.87 -5.45 19.13
CA ALA A 168 14.74 -5.85 18.30
C ALA A 168 14.30 -7.28 18.62
N ASN A 169 15.25 -8.19 18.82
CA ASN A 169 14.98 -9.57 19.26
C ASN A 169 14.34 -9.64 20.64
N ASN A 170 14.76 -8.79 21.58
CA ASN A 170 14.20 -8.74 22.91
C ASN A 170 12.73 -8.27 22.87
N VAL A 171 12.43 -7.22 22.11
CA VAL A 171 11.05 -6.75 21.89
C VAL A 171 10.21 -7.81 21.19
N LEU A 172 10.73 -8.43 20.11
CA LEU A 172 10.00 -9.45 19.38
C LEU A 172 9.67 -10.67 20.26
N ASN A 173 10.62 -11.14 21.08
CA ASN A 173 10.36 -12.23 22.02
C ASN A 173 9.31 -11.87 23.07
N TYR A 174 9.27 -10.60 23.52
CA TYR A 174 8.20 -10.16 24.38
C TYR A 174 6.84 -10.19 23.68
N LEU A 175 6.72 -9.58 22.50
CA LEU A 175 5.46 -9.51 21.76
C LEU A 175 4.92 -10.88 21.35
N THR A 176 5.81 -11.82 21.03
CA THR A 176 5.42 -13.16 20.54
C THR A 176 5.24 -14.18 21.66
N LYS A 177 6.03 -14.11 22.73
CA LYS A 177 6.08 -15.13 23.80
C LYS A 177 5.74 -14.60 25.19
N GLY A 178 5.44 -13.31 25.33
CA GLY A 178 5.18 -12.67 26.62
C GLY A 178 6.39 -12.63 27.56
N ASN A 179 7.62 -12.71 27.03
CA ASN A 179 8.83 -12.78 27.86
C ASN A 179 9.17 -11.42 28.50
N GLU A 180 8.64 -11.16 29.70
CA GLU A 180 8.83 -9.91 30.46
C GLU A 180 10.32 -9.59 30.73
N ALA A 181 11.17 -10.61 30.94
CA ALA A 181 12.61 -10.37 31.14
C ALA A 181 13.28 -9.78 29.88
N LYS A 182 12.79 -10.16 28.70
CA LYS A 182 13.25 -9.60 27.43
C LYS A 182 12.70 -8.19 27.21
N LEU A 183 11.46 -7.92 27.63
CA LEU A 183 10.94 -6.54 27.66
C LEU A 183 11.80 -5.65 28.56
N ASP A 184 12.10 -6.07 29.79
CA ASP A 184 12.90 -5.28 30.73
C ASP A 184 14.32 -5.03 30.21
N ALA A 185 14.94 -6.04 29.58
CA ALA A 185 16.24 -5.90 28.93
C ALA A 185 16.23 -4.87 27.78
N TYR A 186 15.12 -4.76 27.04
CA TYR A 186 14.93 -3.71 26.04
C TYR A 186 14.73 -2.33 26.70
N ILE A 187 13.79 -2.22 27.63
CA ILE A 187 13.42 -0.96 28.29
C ILE A 187 14.63 -0.33 28.98
N ASN A 188 15.50 -1.12 29.62
CA ASN A 188 16.70 -0.61 30.28
C ASN A 188 17.72 0.04 29.33
N LYS A 189 17.64 -0.23 28.02
CA LYS A 189 18.48 0.41 26.99
C LYS A 189 17.83 1.66 26.37
N VAL A 190 16.57 1.94 26.69
CA VAL A 190 15.87 3.17 26.28
C VAL A 190 16.24 4.30 27.24
N GLU A 191 16.28 5.54 26.76
CA GLU A 191 16.48 6.75 27.58
C GLU A 191 15.54 6.73 28.80
N THR A 192 16.08 6.95 30.00
CA THR A 192 15.38 6.82 31.27
C THR A 192 14.06 7.61 31.32
N SER A 193 14.04 8.80 30.71
CA SER A 193 12.85 9.65 30.63
C SER A 193 11.70 9.07 29.79
N LYS A 194 11.98 8.11 28.92
CA LYS A 194 11.01 7.47 28.00
C LYS A 194 10.67 6.03 28.38
N GLN A 195 11.40 5.42 29.32
CA GLN A 195 11.22 4.01 29.69
C GLN A 195 9.78 3.68 30.11
N GLN A 196 9.16 4.54 30.92
CA GLN A 196 7.82 4.32 31.44
C GLN A 196 6.74 4.45 30.36
N SER A 197 6.88 5.42 29.44
CA SER A 197 5.98 5.57 28.29
C SER A 197 6.14 4.41 27.30
N GLU A 198 7.38 3.99 27.04
CA GLU A 198 7.68 2.90 26.11
C GLU A 198 7.14 1.56 26.61
N LYS A 199 7.35 1.26 27.90
CA LYS A 199 6.84 0.04 28.54
C LYS A 199 5.31 0.00 28.53
N LYS A 200 4.65 1.15 28.63
CA LYS A 200 3.19 1.26 28.54
C LYS A 200 2.69 1.06 27.11
N ALA A 201 3.42 1.55 26.10
CA ALA A 201 3.04 1.42 24.69
C ALA A 201 3.17 -0.02 24.16
N LEU A 202 4.09 -0.82 24.72
CA LEU A 202 4.34 -2.21 24.29
C LEU A 202 3.43 -3.24 24.96
N LYS A 203 2.77 -2.89 26.07
CA LYS A 203 1.82 -3.78 26.74
C LYS A 203 0.49 -3.80 25.95
N PRO A 204 -0.07 -4.99 25.68
CA PRO A 204 -1.37 -5.12 25.01
C PRO A 204 -2.53 -4.54 25.83
#